data_AF-A0A8J9YXI7-F1
#
_entry.id   AF-A0A8J9YXI7-F1
#
_cell.length_a   1.000
_cell.length_b   1.000
_cell.length_c   1.000
_cell.angle_alpha   90.00
_cell.angle_beta   90.00
_cell.angle_gamma   90.00
#
_symmetry.space_group_name_H-M   'P 1'
#
loop_
_entity.id
_entity.type
_entity.pdbx_description
1 polymer ?
#
loop_
_entity_poly.entity_id
_entity_poly.type
_entity_poly.pdbx_seq_one_letter_code
_entity_poly.pdbx_strand_id
1 'polypeptide(L)'
;MAAILVTAYRCGRSRSVQTVWSRISHRVHNSHASTSFGTEVNLVETHVDWASRAKLHPARIRGRKWLPGSASPNYPEFLKPPRDGYPFVFTPDDNTTASPEECAVAVRKVVHEVLEKNKNGAVLFRGLPLQTAEDFSRVVNNMGLKLMRYEGGDGVRTEIAKAVYTASDEPPEFCIEPHNELSYSSHFPEKVIFFCLDPPSPGAGGETVIADVREILPRLDKDVVDKFEKLGVMYWHHLPSHSPGAYLSWQKSFQTEDRAAVEKHMTANGTSWRWEDGNISWWITLPSMFKYRG
;
A
#
# COMPACT_ATOMS: atom_id res chain seq x y z
N MET A 1 4.13 2.88 11.52
CA MET A 1 3.87 3.04 10.08
C MET A 1 2.42 3.47 9.91
N ALA A 2 2.14 4.35 8.95
CA ALA A 2 0.79 4.75 8.59
C ALA A 2 0.44 4.36 7.15
N ALA A 3 -0.83 4.08 6.89
CA ALA A 3 -1.33 3.69 5.56
C ALA A 3 -2.15 4.82 4.90
N ILE A 4 -1.86 5.09 3.65
CA ILE A 4 -2.65 5.99 2.79
C ILE A 4 -3.29 5.13 1.70
N LEU A 5 -4.61 5.11 1.65
CA LEU A 5 -5.36 4.31 0.69
C LEU A 5 -6.05 5.25 -0.30
N VAL A 6 -5.95 4.95 -1.59
CA VAL A 6 -6.58 5.75 -2.66
C VAL A 6 -7.33 4.81 -3.60
N THR A 7 -8.52 5.19 -4.05
CA THR A 7 -9.29 4.42 -5.04
C THR A 7 -9.43 5.17 -6.35
N ALA A 8 -9.32 4.47 -7.48
CA ALA A 8 -9.61 5.05 -8.78
C ALA A 8 -11.06 5.53 -8.90
N TYR A 9 -11.28 6.57 -9.68
CA TYR A 9 -12.60 7.05 -10.08
C TYR A 9 -13.18 6.12 -11.13
N ARG A 10 -14.38 5.59 -10.88
CA ARG A 10 -15.19 4.98 -11.94
C ARG A 10 -16.26 5.97 -12.36
N CYS A 11 -16.12 6.52 -13.58
CA CYS A 11 -17.18 7.31 -14.18
C CYS A 11 -18.38 6.39 -14.44
N GLY A 12 -19.41 6.48 -13.60
CA GLY A 12 -20.66 5.77 -13.80
C GLY A 12 -21.34 6.29 -15.07
N ARG A 13 -21.23 5.55 -16.18
CA ARG A 13 -22.16 5.74 -17.29
C ARG A 13 -23.55 5.32 -16.82
N SER A 14 -24.33 6.28 -16.35
CA SER A 14 -25.79 6.21 -16.51
C SER A 14 -26.03 6.11 -18.02
N ARG A 15 -26.48 4.95 -18.49
CA ARG A 15 -26.96 4.80 -19.88
C ARG A 15 -28.32 5.50 -19.96
N SER A 16 -28.32 6.81 -20.14
CA SER A 16 -29.49 7.51 -20.65
C SER A 16 -29.44 7.46 -22.18
N VAL A 17 -30.43 6.77 -22.75
CA VAL A 17 -30.71 6.70 -24.19
C VAL A 17 -30.97 8.10 -24.73
N GLN A 18 -30.10 8.65 -25.58
CA GLN A 18 -30.45 9.73 -26.51
C GLN A 18 -29.68 9.63 -27.84
N THR A 19 -30.45 9.17 -28.84
CA THR A 19 -30.67 9.75 -30.16
C THR A 19 -29.53 10.47 -30.89
N VAL A 20 -29.19 9.89 -32.05
CA VAL A 20 -28.52 10.43 -33.24
C VAL A 20 -28.86 11.90 -33.52
N TRP A 21 -27.84 12.75 -33.71
CA TRP A 21 -27.77 13.76 -34.80
C TRP A 21 -26.31 14.03 -35.17
N SER A 22 -26.10 14.34 -36.44
CA SER A 22 -24.80 14.38 -37.12
C SER A 22 -24.33 15.80 -37.42
N ARG A 23 -23.01 15.92 -37.72
CA ARG A 23 -22.37 16.85 -38.69
C ARG A 23 -22.10 18.31 -38.28
N ILE A 24 -20.83 18.69 -38.12
CA ILE A 24 -19.93 19.39 -39.10
C ILE A 24 -18.70 19.98 -38.38
N SER A 25 -17.54 19.88 -39.04
CA SER A 25 -16.22 20.37 -38.59
C SER A 25 -16.07 21.88 -38.67
N HIS A 26 -15.17 22.47 -37.87
CA HIS A 26 -14.17 23.45 -38.35
C HIS A 26 -12.95 23.49 -37.41
N ARG A 27 -11.74 23.51 -38.00
CA ARG A 27 -10.47 23.90 -37.35
C ARG A 27 -10.45 25.42 -37.15
N VAL A 28 -9.71 25.92 -36.15
CA VAL A 28 -8.57 26.86 -36.32
C VAL A 28 -8.00 27.35 -34.96
N HIS A 29 -6.66 27.30 -34.92
CA HIS A 29 -5.62 28.04 -34.17
C HIS A 29 -5.44 28.04 -32.65
N ASN A 30 -4.16 27.80 -32.32
CA ASN A 30 -3.45 28.09 -31.07
C ASN A 30 -3.56 29.57 -30.69
N SER A 31 -3.83 29.81 -29.41
CA SER A 31 -3.34 30.97 -28.69
C SER A 31 -3.07 30.58 -27.24
N HIS A 32 -1.91 30.98 -26.73
CA HIS A 32 -1.58 30.89 -25.32
C HIS A 32 -2.60 31.70 -24.52
N ALA A 33 -3.32 31.03 -23.62
CA ALA A 33 -4.08 31.66 -22.57
C ALA A 33 -3.74 30.95 -21.26
N SER A 34 -3.04 31.66 -20.37
CA SER A 34 -2.98 31.31 -18.96
C SER A 34 -4.40 31.25 -18.42
N THR A 35 -4.82 30.08 -17.95
CA THR A 35 -6.04 29.93 -17.17
C THR A 35 -5.65 29.28 -15.86
N SER A 36 -5.25 30.13 -14.90
CA SER A 36 -5.32 29.78 -13.49
C SER A 36 -6.80 29.68 -13.11
N PHE A 37 -7.31 28.47 -13.04
CA PHE A 37 -8.52 28.17 -12.27
C PHE A 37 -8.19 27.02 -11.32
N GLY A 38 -7.27 27.29 -10.39
CA GLY A 38 -6.97 26.36 -9.31
C GLY A 38 -8.11 26.38 -8.31
N THR A 39 -9.18 25.65 -8.61
CA THR A 39 -10.20 25.32 -7.60
C THR A 39 -9.50 24.47 -6.54
N GLU A 40 -9.42 24.95 -5.29
CA GLU A 40 -8.88 24.16 -4.18
C GLU A 40 -9.70 22.87 -4.10
N VAL A 41 -9.05 21.71 -4.28
CA VAL A 41 -9.72 20.41 -4.12
C VAL A 41 -10.12 20.30 -2.65
N ASN A 42 -11.39 20.50 -2.38
CA ASN A 42 -11.94 20.38 -1.04
C ASN A 42 -12.19 18.90 -0.75
N LEU A 43 -11.54 18.38 0.31
CA LEU A 43 -11.72 17.01 0.77
C LEU A 43 -12.48 17.04 2.09
N VAL A 44 -13.65 16.41 2.09
CA VAL A 44 -14.55 16.39 3.25
C VAL A 44 -14.47 15.02 3.92
N GLU A 45 -14.29 15.03 5.24
CA GLU A 45 -14.38 13.81 6.02
C GLU A 45 -15.78 13.22 5.90
N THR A 46 -15.86 11.97 5.48
CA THR A 46 -17.11 11.30 5.16
C THR A 46 -17.27 10.07 6.04
N HIS A 47 -18.39 10.01 6.77
CA HIS A 47 -18.74 8.82 7.54
C HIS A 47 -19.07 7.65 6.60
N VAL A 48 -18.59 6.45 6.96
CA VAL A 48 -18.88 5.22 6.22
C VAL A 48 -19.42 4.18 7.18
N ASP A 49 -20.64 3.71 6.93
CA ASP A 49 -21.20 2.54 7.63
C ASP A 49 -20.55 1.25 7.13
N TRP A 50 -19.39 0.93 7.71
CA TRP A 50 -18.63 -0.28 7.42
C TRP A 50 -19.39 -1.55 7.77
N ALA A 51 -20.22 -1.52 8.82
CA ALA A 51 -20.96 -2.67 9.29
C ALA A 51 -22.01 -3.10 8.25
N SER A 52 -22.76 -2.15 7.70
CA SER A 52 -23.72 -2.43 6.63
C SER A 52 -23.02 -2.86 5.34
N ARG A 53 -21.91 -2.22 4.96
CA ARG A 53 -21.14 -2.62 3.76
C ARG A 53 -20.57 -4.02 3.84
N ALA A 54 -20.04 -4.43 4.98
CA ALA A 54 -19.47 -5.77 5.15
C ALA A 54 -20.53 -6.89 5.11
N LYS A 55 -21.80 -6.58 5.43
CA LYS A 55 -22.90 -7.53 5.26
C LYS A 55 -23.25 -7.78 3.79
N LEU A 56 -23.04 -6.79 2.91
CA LEU A 56 -23.33 -6.94 1.49
C LEU A 56 -22.33 -7.88 0.80
N HIS A 57 -21.06 -7.79 1.19
CA HIS A 57 -19.97 -8.53 0.55
C HIS A 57 -19.01 -9.10 1.62
N PRO A 58 -19.40 -10.16 2.35
CA PRO A 58 -18.57 -10.70 3.41
C PRO A 58 -17.37 -11.48 2.87
N ALA A 59 -16.17 -11.12 3.31
CA ALA A 59 -14.95 -11.83 2.95
C ALA A 59 -14.72 -13.02 3.89
N ARG A 60 -15.06 -14.22 3.45
CA ARG A 60 -14.86 -15.46 4.23
C ARG A 60 -13.38 -15.76 4.37
N ILE A 61 -12.86 -15.96 5.58
CA ILE A 61 -11.42 -16.26 5.84
C ILE A 61 -11.18 -17.65 6.41
N ARG A 62 -12.15 -18.28 7.08
CA ARG A 62 -12.03 -19.68 7.53
C ARG A 62 -11.94 -20.62 6.35
N GLY A 63 -11.07 -21.61 6.43
CA GLY A 63 -10.83 -22.61 5.39
C GLY A 63 -10.23 -22.06 4.10
N ARG A 64 -9.75 -20.80 4.07
CA ARG A 64 -8.97 -20.31 2.94
C ARG A 64 -7.69 -21.14 2.80
N LYS A 65 -7.47 -21.66 1.60
CA LYS A 65 -6.23 -22.36 1.25
C LYS A 65 -5.04 -21.46 1.54
N TRP A 66 -3.97 -22.01 2.10
CA TRP A 66 -2.71 -21.32 2.40
C TRP A 66 -2.73 -20.25 3.50
N LEU A 67 -3.89 -19.89 4.06
CA LEU A 67 -3.94 -19.01 5.23
C LEU A 67 -3.65 -19.82 6.51
N PRO A 68 -2.56 -19.54 7.25
CA PRO A 68 -2.22 -20.33 8.43
C PRO A 68 -3.33 -20.34 9.48
N GLY A 69 -3.64 -21.53 10.00
CA GLY A 69 -4.68 -21.72 11.01
C GLY A 69 -6.13 -21.62 10.50
N SER A 70 -6.36 -21.30 9.22
CA SER A 70 -7.71 -21.09 8.68
C SER A 70 -8.61 -22.32 8.77
N ALA A 71 -8.03 -23.53 8.80
CA ALA A 71 -8.75 -24.79 8.95
C ALA A 71 -9.30 -25.04 10.38
N SER A 72 -8.87 -24.25 11.37
CA SER A 72 -9.32 -24.39 12.75
C SER A 72 -10.79 -23.99 12.90
N PRO A 73 -11.61 -24.76 13.67
CA PRO A 73 -12.99 -24.36 13.97
C PRO A 73 -13.05 -23.04 14.77
N ASN A 74 -11.96 -22.69 15.47
CA ASN A 74 -11.85 -21.45 16.25
C ASN A 74 -11.40 -20.25 15.40
N TYR A 75 -11.02 -20.46 14.13
CA TYR A 75 -10.66 -19.36 13.23
C TYR A 75 -11.90 -18.52 12.89
N PRO A 76 -11.86 -17.19 12.80
CA PRO A 76 -13.04 -16.41 12.46
C PRO A 76 -13.60 -16.79 11.08
N GLU A 77 -14.93 -16.90 10.95
CA GLU A 77 -15.55 -17.30 9.67
C GLU A 77 -15.30 -16.24 8.59
N PHE A 78 -15.47 -14.96 8.94
CA PHE A 78 -15.34 -13.81 8.04
C PHE A 78 -14.35 -12.79 8.60
N LEU A 79 -13.76 -12.00 7.69
CA LEU A 79 -13.00 -10.82 8.04
C LEU A 79 -13.91 -9.83 8.77
N LYS A 80 -13.43 -9.29 9.89
CA LYS A 80 -14.15 -8.27 10.66
C LYS A 80 -14.19 -6.95 9.84
N PRO A 81 -15.33 -6.23 9.78
CA PRO A 81 -15.35 -4.90 9.19
C PRO A 81 -14.40 -3.95 9.92
N PRO A 82 -13.95 -2.87 9.24
CA PRO A 82 -13.34 -1.75 9.92
C PRO A 82 -14.24 -1.23 11.06
N ARG A 83 -13.62 -0.73 12.13
CA ARG A 83 -14.37 -0.11 13.23
C ARG A 83 -14.99 1.20 12.78
N ASP A 84 -16.03 1.63 13.48
CA ASP A 84 -16.64 2.93 13.19
C ASP A 84 -15.61 4.06 13.34
N GLY A 85 -15.62 5.01 12.40
CA GLY A 85 -14.64 6.11 12.34
C GLY A 85 -13.20 5.72 11.97
N TYR A 86 -12.90 4.48 11.54
CA TYR A 86 -11.54 4.11 11.10
C TYR A 86 -11.53 3.05 9.98
N PRO A 87 -10.75 3.24 8.89
CA PRO A 87 -9.88 4.39 8.62
C PRO A 87 -10.70 5.66 8.39
N PHE A 88 -10.08 6.82 8.60
CA PHE A 88 -10.67 8.10 8.25
C PHE A 88 -10.89 8.14 6.73
N VAL A 89 -12.08 8.55 6.29
CA VAL A 89 -12.41 8.58 4.86
C VAL A 89 -12.62 10.00 4.41
N PHE A 90 -11.96 10.40 3.34
CA PHE A 90 -12.12 11.70 2.71
C PHE A 90 -12.58 11.55 1.27
N THR A 91 -13.59 12.32 0.89
CA THR A 91 -14.09 12.39 -0.49
C THR A 91 -14.03 13.82 -0.98
N PRO A 92 -13.77 14.05 -2.29
CA PRO A 92 -13.93 15.37 -2.85
C PRO A 92 -15.42 15.75 -2.93
N ASP A 93 -15.72 17.03 -3.05
CA ASP A 93 -17.06 17.51 -3.35
C ASP A 93 -17.59 16.93 -4.68
N ASP A 94 -18.91 16.81 -4.79
CA ASP A 94 -19.55 16.26 -5.99
C ASP A 94 -19.13 17.01 -7.26
N ASN A 95 -18.88 16.26 -8.34
CA ASN A 95 -18.42 16.78 -9.64
C ASN A 95 -17.04 17.48 -9.63
N THR A 96 -16.21 17.26 -8.61
CA THR A 96 -14.83 17.75 -8.61
C THR A 96 -14.09 17.32 -9.87
N THR A 97 -13.73 18.28 -10.71
CA THR A 97 -12.76 18.14 -11.78
C THR A 97 -11.44 18.71 -11.29
N ALA A 98 -10.43 17.86 -11.14
CA ALA A 98 -9.12 18.26 -10.66
C ALA A 98 -8.04 17.46 -11.36
N SER A 99 -6.90 18.11 -11.60
CA SER A 99 -5.67 17.44 -12.00
C SER A 99 -5.11 16.59 -10.84
N PRO A 100 -4.29 15.57 -11.15
CA PRO A 100 -3.52 14.85 -10.14
C PRO A 100 -2.68 15.76 -9.23
N GLU A 101 -2.11 16.85 -9.75
CA GLU A 101 -1.33 17.81 -8.97
C GLU A 101 -2.17 18.56 -7.95
N GLU A 102 -3.37 19.02 -8.34
CA GLU A 102 -4.32 19.65 -7.41
C GLU A 102 -4.79 18.65 -6.34
N CYS A 103 -5.03 17.40 -6.73
CA CYS A 103 -5.33 16.33 -5.77
C CYS A 103 -4.18 16.10 -4.79
N ALA A 104 -2.92 16.18 -5.24
CA ALA A 104 -1.74 16.00 -4.39
C ALA A 104 -1.68 17.04 -3.26
N VAL A 105 -2.01 18.30 -3.55
CA VAL A 105 -2.04 19.37 -2.55
C VAL A 105 -3.08 19.08 -1.46
N ALA A 106 -4.30 18.70 -1.86
CA ALA A 106 -5.37 18.38 -0.92
C ALA A 106 -5.10 17.11 -0.11
N VAL A 107 -4.64 16.05 -0.76
CA VAL A 107 -4.24 14.79 -0.11
C VAL A 107 -3.14 15.04 0.92
N ARG A 108 -2.12 15.85 0.58
CA ARG A 108 -1.04 16.22 1.52
C ARG A 108 -1.56 16.94 2.75
N LYS A 109 -2.50 17.89 2.59
CA LYS A 109 -3.13 18.62 3.69
C LYS A 109 -3.83 17.66 4.66
N VAL A 110 -4.60 16.72 4.14
CA VAL A 110 -5.28 15.69 4.95
C VAL A 110 -4.29 14.74 5.61
N VAL A 111 -3.27 14.27 4.88
CA VAL A 111 -2.22 13.39 5.43
C VAL A 111 -1.52 14.05 6.62
N HIS A 112 -1.16 15.33 6.49
CA HIS A 112 -0.54 16.09 7.56
C HIS A 112 -1.43 16.17 8.80
N GLU A 113 -2.69 16.58 8.64
CA GLU A 113 -3.61 16.74 9.76
C GLU A 113 -3.98 15.39 10.41
N VAL A 114 -4.31 14.38 9.61
CA VAL A 114 -4.83 13.09 10.10
C VAL A 114 -3.71 12.20 10.62
N LEU A 115 -2.63 12.01 9.83
CA LEU A 115 -1.59 11.02 10.15
C LEU A 115 -0.48 11.61 11.03
N GLU A 116 -0.02 12.83 10.75
CA GLU A 116 1.17 13.39 11.41
C GLU A 116 0.80 14.13 12.69
N LYS A 117 -0.15 15.07 12.60
CA LYS A 117 -0.59 15.89 13.74
C LYS A 117 -1.47 15.11 14.71
N ASN A 118 -2.51 14.44 14.20
CA ASN A 118 -3.43 13.66 15.03
C ASN A 118 -2.95 12.22 15.31
N LYS A 119 -1.84 11.79 14.69
CA LYS A 119 -1.22 10.48 14.91
C LYS A 119 -2.16 9.30 14.63
N ASN A 120 -3.07 9.46 13.67
CA ASN A 120 -3.91 8.36 13.21
C ASN A 120 -3.10 7.43 12.29
N GLY A 121 -3.45 6.13 12.32
CA GLY A 121 -2.69 5.11 11.61
C GLY A 121 -3.05 4.96 10.13
N ALA A 122 -4.20 5.47 9.68
CA ALA A 122 -4.63 5.32 8.30
C ALA A 122 -5.64 6.37 7.84
N VAL A 123 -5.59 6.68 6.54
CA VAL A 123 -6.57 7.52 5.84
C VAL A 123 -6.90 6.91 4.47
N LEU A 124 -8.17 6.98 4.07
CA LEU A 124 -8.69 6.52 2.79
C LEU A 124 -9.28 7.69 2.00
N PHE A 125 -8.77 7.90 0.80
CA PHE A 125 -9.31 8.84 -0.17
C PHE A 125 -10.18 8.10 -1.19
N ARG A 126 -11.44 8.50 -1.33
CA ARG A 126 -12.39 7.89 -2.27
C ARG A 126 -12.98 8.96 -3.18
N GLY A 127 -13.12 8.64 -4.47
CA GLY A 127 -13.79 9.52 -5.43
C GLY A 127 -12.91 10.61 -6.05
N LEU A 128 -11.60 10.64 -5.75
CA LEU A 128 -10.65 11.48 -6.48
C LEU A 128 -10.65 11.13 -7.98
N PRO A 129 -10.56 12.10 -8.91
CA PRO A 129 -10.66 11.89 -10.36
C PRO A 129 -9.40 11.25 -10.98
N LEU A 130 -8.88 10.17 -10.38
CA LEU A 130 -7.70 9.42 -10.82
C LEU A 130 -8.12 8.13 -11.51
N GLN A 131 -7.58 7.83 -12.69
CA GLN A 131 -8.02 6.68 -13.49
C GLN A 131 -6.88 5.74 -13.87
N THR A 132 -5.62 6.19 -13.82
CA THR A 132 -4.47 5.38 -14.25
C THR A 132 -3.35 5.36 -13.21
N ALA A 133 -2.35 4.49 -13.45
CA ALA A 133 -1.13 4.46 -12.66
C ALA A 133 -0.32 5.77 -12.80
N GLU A 134 -0.39 6.43 -13.96
CA GLU A 134 0.25 7.73 -14.20
C GLU A 134 -0.44 8.85 -13.42
N ASP A 135 -1.76 8.85 -13.31
CA ASP A 135 -2.48 9.80 -12.46
C ASP A 135 -2.03 9.65 -11.00
N PHE A 136 -1.98 8.42 -10.50
CA PHE A 136 -1.52 8.14 -9.16
C PHE A 136 -0.04 8.51 -8.96
N SER A 137 0.82 8.20 -9.93
CA SER A 137 2.23 8.59 -9.94
C SER A 137 2.37 10.12 -9.82
N ARG A 138 1.58 10.89 -10.58
CA ARG A 138 1.58 12.35 -10.49
C ARG A 138 1.12 12.85 -9.13
N VAL A 139 0.14 12.22 -8.50
CA VAL A 139 -0.22 12.56 -7.10
C VAL A 139 0.97 12.35 -6.17
N VAL A 140 1.52 11.12 -6.14
CA VAL A 140 2.59 10.72 -5.20
C VAL A 140 3.84 11.60 -5.37
N ASN A 141 4.24 11.88 -6.62
CA ASN A 141 5.41 12.71 -6.91
C ASN A 141 5.21 14.20 -6.54
N ASN A 142 3.97 14.68 -6.41
CA ASN A 142 3.65 16.07 -6.06
C ASN A 142 3.20 16.26 -4.60
N MET A 143 3.15 15.19 -3.79
CA MET A 143 2.84 15.29 -2.36
C MET A 143 4.00 15.88 -1.51
N GLY A 144 5.18 16.08 -2.11
CA GLY A 144 6.35 16.59 -1.40
C GLY A 144 6.92 15.62 -0.36
N LEU A 145 6.66 14.31 -0.52
CA LEU A 145 7.24 13.25 0.30
C LEU A 145 8.60 12.82 -0.26
N LYS A 146 9.50 12.39 0.62
CA LYS A 146 10.71 11.67 0.21
C LYS A 146 10.35 10.22 -0.10
N LEU A 147 10.37 9.86 -1.38
CA LEU A 147 10.07 8.50 -1.82
C LEU A 147 11.25 7.56 -1.55
N MET A 148 10.93 6.35 -1.11
CA MET A 148 11.88 5.27 -0.90
C MET A 148 11.81 4.31 -2.11
N ARG A 149 12.96 3.90 -2.64
CA ARG A 149 13.02 2.82 -3.64
C ARG A 149 12.86 1.48 -2.94
N TYR A 150 12.17 0.55 -3.60
CA TYR A 150 12.03 -0.82 -3.10
C TYR A 150 13.31 -1.61 -3.43
N GLU A 151 14.22 -1.70 -2.46
CA GLU A 151 15.52 -2.39 -2.58
C GLU A 151 15.67 -3.39 -1.42
N GLY A 152 16.10 -4.62 -1.72
CA GLY A 152 16.28 -5.68 -0.70
C GLY A 152 14.96 -6.26 -0.18
N GLY A 153 13.90 -6.18 -0.97
CA GLY A 153 12.58 -6.69 -0.62
C GLY A 153 12.40 -8.19 -0.91
N ASP A 154 11.47 -8.83 -0.21
CA ASP A 154 11.08 -10.23 -0.40
C ASP A 154 9.96 -10.42 -1.43
N GLY A 155 9.46 -9.34 -2.04
CA GLY A 155 8.43 -9.39 -3.07
C GLY A 155 8.96 -9.05 -4.46
N VAL A 156 8.47 -9.75 -5.49
CA VAL A 156 8.58 -9.23 -6.86
C VAL A 156 7.70 -7.98 -6.97
N ARG A 157 8.25 -6.93 -7.55
CA ARG A 157 7.55 -5.66 -7.80
C ARG A 157 7.82 -5.25 -9.23
N THR A 158 6.75 -4.96 -9.96
CA THR A 158 6.86 -4.43 -11.32
C THR A 158 6.57 -2.93 -11.28
N GLU A 159 7.51 -2.10 -11.73
CA GLU A 159 7.27 -0.66 -11.88
C GLU A 159 6.34 -0.43 -13.07
N ILE A 160 5.18 0.16 -12.81
CA ILE A 160 4.14 0.39 -13.84
C ILE A 160 3.99 1.88 -14.19
N ALA A 161 4.47 2.77 -13.32
CA ALA A 161 4.65 4.20 -13.56
C ALA A 161 5.74 4.72 -12.61
N LYS A 162 6.26 5.92 -12.84
CA LYS A 162 7.35 6.48 -12.03
C LYS A 162 7.03 6.42 -10.52
N ALA A 163 7.85 5.66 -9.77
CA ALA A 163 7.69 5.42 -8.34
C ALA A 163 6.36 4.76 -7.92
N VAL A 164 5.74 4.02 -8.84
CA VAL A 164 4.51 3.23 -8.61
C VAL A 164 4.78 1.80 -9.05
N TYR A 165 4.59 0.87 -8.12
CA TYR A 165 4.83 -0.55 -8.31
C TYR A 165 3.55 -1.35 -8.10
N THR A 166 3.46 -2.54 -8.69
CA THR A 166 2.45 -3.54 -8.29
C THR A 166 2.59 -3.88 -6.80
N ALA A 167 1.48 -4.02 -6.08
CA ALA A 167 1.53 -4.27 -4.63
C ALA A 167 2.00 -5.68 -4.28
N SER A 168 1.60 -6.66 -5.09
CA SER A 168 2.05 -8.04 -5.03
C SER A 168 1.78 -8.70 -6.38
N ASP A 169 2.75 -9.46 -6.88
CA ASP A 169 2.59 -10.30 -8.06
C ASP A 169 2.31 -11.78 -7.67
N GLU A 170 1.99 -12.03 -6.39
CA GLU A 170 1.62 -13.34 -5.86
C GLU A 170 0.27 -13.82 -6.44
N PRO A 171 0.09 -15.14 -6.61
CA PRO A 171 -1.19 -15.72 -7.00
C PRO A 171 -2.36 -15.27 -6.10
N PRO A 172 -3.55 -14.96 -6.66
CA PRO A 172 -4.68 -14.39 -5.92
C PRO A 172 -5.27 -15.33 -4.86
N GLU A 173 -4.97 -16.63 -4.91
CA GLU A 173 -5.35 -17.59 -3.86
C GLU A 173 -4.53 -17.46 -2.57
N PHE A 174 -3.40 -16.75 -2.59
CA PHE A 174 -2.56 -16.54 -1.43
C PHE A 174 -3.07 -15.38 -0.57
N CYS A 175 -3.04 -15.59 0.75
CA CYS A 175 -3.34 -14.55 1.72
C CYS A 175 -2.03 -14.09 2.33
N ILE A 176 -1.69 -12.81 2.14
CA ILE A 176 -0.52 -12.20 2.76
C ILE A 176 -0.86 -11.88 4.23
N GLU A 177 -0.07 -12.39 5.17
CA GLU A 177 -0.29 -12.16 6.59
C GLU A 177 -0.02 -10.70 6.99
N PRO A 178 -0.66 -10.19 8.07
CA PRO A 178 -0.36 -8.88 8.60
C PRO A 178 1.11 -8.72 8.98
N HIS A 179 1.74 -7.67 8.47
CA HIS A 179 3.13 -7.31 8.75
C HIS A 179 3.31 -5.79 8.67
N ASN A 180 4.47 -5.30 9.12
CA ASN A 180 4.92 -3.95 8.78
C ASN A 180 5.85 -4.04 7.56
N GLU A 181 5.66 -3.15 6.60
CA GLU A 181 6.48 -3.08 5.37
C GLU A 181 7.98 -2.99 5.70
N LEU A 182 8.79 -3.88 5.10
CA LEU A 182 10.24 -3.97 5.31
C LEU A 182 10.66 -4.10 6.79
N SER A 183 9.88 -4.79 7.63
CA SER A 183 10.18 -4.99 9.06
C SER A 183 11.50 -5.73 9.38
N TYR A 184 12.08 -6.38 8.38
CA TYR A 184 13.40 -7.05 8.44
C TYR A 184 14.57 -6.12 8.05
N SER A 185 14.29 -4.86 7.74
CA SER A 185 15.29 -3.83 7.40
C SER A 185 15.44 -2.81 8.53
N SER A 186 16.63 -2.24 8.69
CA SER A 186 16.85 -1.05 9.53
C SER A 186 16.38 0.25 8.86
N HIS A 187 16.12 0.20 7.55
CA HIS A 187 15.59 1.29 6.73
C HIS A 187 14.22 0.88 6.19
N PHE A 188 13.16 1.32 6.86
CA PHE A 188 11.77 1.01 6.53
C PHE A 188 10.95 2.31 6.31
N PRO A 189 9.86 2.26 5.54
CA PRO A 189 9.06 3.46 5.28
C PRO A 189 8.23 3.85 6.51
N GLU A 190 8.07 5.16 6.74
CA GLU A 190 7.14 5.67 7.75
C GLU A 190 5.68 5.54 7.30
N LYS A 191 5.46 5.65 5.99
CA LYS A 191 4.15 5.66 5.35
C LYS A 191 4.16 4.74 4.12
N VAL A 192 3.08 4.00 3.92
CA VAL A 192 2.83 3.22 2.70
C VAL A 192 1.59 3.78 2.00
N ILE A 193 1.62 3.87 0.67
CA ILE A 193 0.53 4.43 -0.14
C ILE A 193 0.04 3.34 -1.11
N PHE A 194 -1.24 2.98 -1.02
CA PHE A 194 -1.89 2.02 -1.92
C PHE A 194 -2.87 2.72 -2.85
N PHE A 195 -2.94 2.25 -4.10
CA PHE A 195 -3.91 2.71 -5.08
C PHE A 195 -4.66 1.53 -5.70
N CYS A 196 -5.98 1.50 -5.52
CA CYS A 196 -6.86 0.52 -6.13
C CYS A 196 -7.22 0.99 -7.55
N LEU A 197 -6.48 0.50 -8.54
CA LEU A 197 -6.77 0.74 -9.96
C LEU A 197 -7.99 -0.07 -10.42
N ASP A 198 -8.00 -1.38 -10.17
CA ASP A 198 -9.13 -2.26 -10.45
C ASP A 198 -9.57 -3.01 -9.19
N PRO A 199 -10.76 -2.71 -8.64
CA PRO A 199 -11.26 -3.42 -7.47
C PRO A 199 -11.65 -4.87 -7.81
N PRO A 200 -11.42 -5.81 -6.88
CA PRO A 200 -11.88 -7.18 -7.03
C PRO A 200 -13.42 -7.25 -7.14
N SER A 201 -13.92 -8.34 -7.74
CA SER A 201 -15.36 -8.57 -7.81
C SER A 201 -15.97 -8.62 -6.39
N PRO A 202 -17.19 -8.12 -6.18
CA PRO A 202 -17.80 -8.08 -4.85
C PRO A 202 -17.86 -9.48 -4.21
N GLY A 203 -17.36 -9.59 -2.98
CA GLY A 203 -17.31 -10.85 -2.22
C GLY A 203 -16.15 -11.79 -2.59
N ALA A 204 -15.34 -11.46 -3.59
CA ALA A 204 -14.16 -12.27 -3.96
C ALA A 204 -13.02 -12.18 -2.91
N GLY A 205 -13.07 -11.19 -2.01
CA GLY A 205 -11.97 -10.82 -1.13
C GLY A 205 -11.01 -9.84 -1.79
N GLY A 206 -9.72 -9.92 -1.47
CA GLY A 206 -8.69 -9.03 -2.01
C GLY A 206 -8.53 -7.71 -1.25
N GLU A 207 -9.15 -7.58 -0.07
CA GLU A 207 -8.99 -6.41 0.77
C GLU A 207 -7.57 -6.31 1.34
N THR A 208 -6.99 -5.11 1.30
CA THR A 208 -5.79 -4.78 2.08
C THR A 208 -6.20 -4.60 3.55
N VAL A 209 -5.96 -5.63 4.36
CA VAL A 209 -6.27 -5.59 5.79
C VAL A 209 -5.28 -4.67 6.50
N ILE A 210 -5.79 -3.68 7.22
CA ILE A 210 -5.00 -2.81 8.09
C ILE A 210 -5.30 -3.14 9.56
N ALA A 211 -4.25 -3.15 10.39
CA ALA A 211 -4.37 -3.43 11.80
C ALA A 211 -3.56 -2.42 12.62
N ASP A 212 -4.12 -1.98 13.75
CA ASP A 212 -3.42 -1.07 14.65
C ASP A 212 -2.59 -1.86 15.66
N VAL A 213 -1.26 -1.90 15.44
CA VAL A 213 -0.32 -2.59 16.33
C VAL A 213 -0.40 -2.05 17.76
N ARG A 214 -0.79 -0.79 17.96
CA ARG A 214 -0.96 -0.19 19.30
C ARG A 214 -2.14 -0.78 20.07
N GLU A 215 -3.15 -1.29 19.35
CA GLU A 215 -4.28 -2.00 19.96
C GLU A 215 -3.99 -3.51 20.14
N ILE A 216 -3.09 -4.07 19.32
CA ILE A 216 -2.72 -5.48 19.38
C ILE A 216 -1.72 -5.72 20.53
N LEU A 217 -0.67 -4.91 20.62
CA LEU A 217 0.45 -5.13 21.55
C LEU A 217 0.00 -5.33 23.01
N PRO A 218 -0.92 -4.52 23.59
CA PRO A 218 -1.38 -4.72 24.97
C PRO A 218 -2.19 -5.99 25.22
N ARG A 219 -2.62 -6.70 24.16
CA ARG A 219 -3.39 -7.94 24.24
C ARG A 219 -2.51 -9.19 24.17
N LEU A 220 -1.22 -9.03 23.89
CA LEU A 220 -0.27 -10.14 23.84
C LEU A 220 0.17 -10.53 25.25
N ASP A 221 0.59 -11.78 25.42
CA ASP A 221 1.17 -12.26 26.66
C ASP A 221 2.41 -11.43 27.02
N LYS A 222 2.44 -10.90 28.25
CA LYS A 222 3.50 -10.02 28.71
C LYS A 222 4.86 -10.70 28.72
N ASP A 223 4.95 -11.97 29.06
CA ASP A 223 6.24 -12.69 29.12
C ASP A 223 6.82 -12.86 27.71
N VAL A 224 5.94 -13.04 26.71
CA VAL A 224 6.33 -13.08 25.29
C VAL A 224 6.83 -11.71 24.84
N VAL A 225 6.08 -10.64 25.15
CA VAL A 225 6.46 -9.25 24.84
C VAL A 225 7.82 -8.91 25.45
N ASP A 226 7.99 -9.14 26.75
CA ASP A 226 9.23 -8.81 27.49
C ASP A 226 10.44 -9.57 26.91
N LYS A 227 10.25 -10.82 26.47
CA LYS A 227 11.30 -11.60 25.80
C LYS A 227 11.71 -10.96 24.47
N PHE A 228 10.75 -10.55 23.64
CA PHE A 228 11.03 -9.89 22.36
C PHE A 228 11.67 -8.51 22.56
N GLU A 229 11.25 -7.74 23.56
CA GLU A 229 11.88 -6.45 23.88
C GLU A 229 13.34 -6.63 24.32
N LYS A 230 13.63 -7.65 25.13
CA LYS A 230 14.98 -7.93 25.63
C LYS A 230 15.92 -8.49 24.56
N LEU A 231 15.42 -9.38 23.70
CA LEU A 231 16.27 -10.15 22.76
C LEU A 231 16.23 -9.61 21.32
N GLY A 232 15.20 -8.86 20.94
CA GLY A 232 14.94 -8.50 19.55
C GLY A 232 14.42 -9.67 18.71
N VAL A 233 14.50 -9.52 17.38
CA VAL A 233 14.14 -10.52 16.38
C VAL A 233 15.31 -10.69 15.43
N MET A 234 15.75 -11.94 15.24
CA MET A 234 16.73 -12.27 14.20
C MET A 234 16.00 -12.70 12.93
N TYR A 235 16.22 -11.95 11.86
CA TYR A 235 15.82 -12.32 10.50
C TYR A 235 16.98 -13.06 9.85
N TRP A 236 16.68 -14.17 9.19
CA TRP A 236 17.65 -14.98 8.46
C TRP A 236 17.06 -15.37 7.11
N HIS A 237 17.78 -15.07 6.05
CA HIS A 237 17.35 -15.30 4.67
C HIS A 237 18.41 -16.09 3.92
N HIS A 238 17.95 -16.90 2.97
CA HIS A 238 18.77 -17.58 2.00
C HIS A 238 18.22 -17.32 0.61
N LEU A 239 19.03 -16.71 -0.26
CA LEU A 239 18.64 -16.35 -1.61
C LEU A 239 19.54 -17.08 -2.60
N PRO A 240 18.97 -17.95 -3.45
CA PRO A 240 19.74 -18.66 -4.45
C PRO A 240 20.17 -17.73 -5.60
N SER A 241 21.19 -18.13 -6.35
CA SER A 241 21.63 -17.43 -7.56
C SER A 241 20.89 -17.95 -8.78
N HIS A 242 20.27 -17.06 -9.56
CA HIS A 242 19.58 -17.38 -10.82
C HIS A 242 18.71 -18.66 -10.77
N SER A 243 18.09 -18.94 -9.63
CA SER A 243 17.37 -20.20 -9.44
C SER A 243 16.19 -20.32 -10.40
N PRO A 244 16.01 -21.49 -11.05
CA PRO A 244 14.87 -21.73 -11.93
C PRO A 244 13.56 -22.05 -11.16
N GLY A 245 13.56 -21.94 -9.83
CA GLY A 245 12.43 -22.27 -8.96
C GLY A 245 11.50 -21.10 -8.61
N ALA A 246 10.52 -21.38 -7.75
CA ALA A 246 9.57 -20.39 -7.21
C ALA A 246 10.19 -19.40 -6.21
N TYR A 247 11.48 -19.56 -5.86
CA TYR A 247 12.17 -18.71 -4.90
C TYR A 247 12.84 -17.53 -5.59
N LEU A 248 12.72 -16.34 -4.98
CA LEU A 248 13.43 -15.15 -5.42
C LEU A 248 14.94 -15.38 -5.39
N SER A 249 15.61 -15.05 -6.50
CA SER A 249 17.06 -15.03 -6.53
C SER A 249 17.60 -13.74 -5.90
N TRP A 250 18.86 -13.75 -5.44
CA TRP A 250 19.46 -12.54 -4.89
C TRP A 250 19.54 -11.41 -5.92
N GLN A 251 19.74 -11.74 -7.20
CA GLN A 251 19.73 -10.74 -8.29
C GLN A 251 18.39 -10.01 -8.40
N LYS A 252 17.28 -10.74 -8.25
CA LYS A 252 15.93 -10.14 -8.27
C LYS A 252 15.66 -9.31 -7.02
N SER A 253 16.04 -9.81 -5.84
CA SER A 253 15.81 -9.11 -4.56
C SER A 253 16.64 -7.81 -4.44
N PHE A 254 17.90 -7.83 -4.86
CA PHE A 254 18.79 -6.66 -4.86
C PHE A 254 18.79 -5.86 -6.17
N GLN A 255 18.07 -6.33 -7.19
CA GLN A 255 17.97 -5.71 -8.53
C GLN A 255 19.35 -5.41 -9.15
N THR A 256 20.29 -6.35 -9.02
CA THR A 256 21.67 -6.20 -9.52
C THR A 256 22.31 -7.55 -9.82
N GLU A 257 23.27 -7.55 -10.74
CA GLU A 257 24.13 -8.69 -11.06
C GLU A 257 25.50 -8.61 -10.36
N ASP A 258 25.78 -7.49 -9.67
CA ASP A 258 27.07 -7.24 -9.03
C ASP A 258 27.04 -7.59 -7.53
N ARG A 259 27.85 -8.57 -7.13
CA ARG A 259 28.02 -8.95 -5.72
C ARG A 259 28.60 -7.82 -4.88
N ALA A 260 29.50 -7.00 -5.43
CA ALA A 260 30.09 -5.90 -4.68
C ALA A 260 29.03 -4.85 -4.31
N ALA A 261 28.04 -4.63 -5.18
CA ALA A 261 26.89 -3.78 -4.87
C ALA A 261 26.05 -4.36 -3.71
N VAL A 262 25.84 -5.68 -3.69
CA VAL A 262 25.15 -6.36 -2.57
C VAL A 262 25.93 -6.24 -1.28
N GLU A 263 27.24 -6.50 -1.30
CA GLU A 263 28.12 -6.38 -0.12
C GLU A 263 28.14 -4.97 0.45
N LYS A 264 28.17 -3.96 -0.43
CA LYS A 264 28.05 -2.55 -0.04
C LYS A 264 26.71 -2.27 0.64
N HIS A 265 25.61 -2.79 0.10
CA HIS A 265 24.28 -2.67 0.70
C HIS A 265 24.22 -3.33 2.09
N MET A 266 24.75 -4.56 2.22
CA MET A 266 24.80 -5.26 3.51
C MET A 266 25.62 -4.51 4.56
N THR A 267 26.79 -4.02 4.17
CA THR A 267 27.65 -3.20 5.03
C THR A 267 26.93 -1.95 5.51
N ALA A 268 26.28 -1.22 4.59
CA ALA A 268 25.54 0.00 4.90
C ALA A 268 24.38 -0.24 5.87
N ASN A 269 23.78 -1.43 5.85
CA ASN A 269 22.66 -1.80 6.70
C ASN A 269 23.06 -2.49 8.02
N GLY A 270 24.35 -2.77 8.22
CA GLY A 270 24.84 -3.51 9.39
C GLY A 270 24.40 -4.98 9.41
N THR A 271 24.08 -5.53 8.24
CA THR A 271 23.65 -6.92 8.07
C THR A 271 24.88 -7.83 8.03
N SER A 272 24.78 -9.03 8.58
CA SER A 272 25.81 -10.07 8.41
C SER A 272 25.45 -10.95 7.22
N TRP A 273 26.43 -11.39 6.44
CA TRP A 273 26.16 -12.24 5.28
C TRP A 273 27.32 -13.19 4.99
N ARG A 274 27.03 -14.20 4.17
CA ARG A 274 28.02 -15.11 3.59
C ARG A 274 27.57 -15.59 2.22
N TRP A 275 28.55 -15.77 1.33
CA TRP A 275 28.34 -16.40 0.03
C TRP A 275 28.64 -17.90 0.12
N GLU A 276 27.76 -18.74 -0.44
CA GLU A 276 27.88 -20.21 -0.46
C GLU A 276 27.41 -20.73 -1.81
N ASP A 277 28.31 -21.35 -2.58
CA ASP A 277 28.03 -21.91 -3.92
C ASP A 277 27.35 -20.91 -4.88
N GLY A 278 27.71 -19.64 -4.72
CA GLY A 278 27.18 -18.52 -5.49
C GLY A 278 25.84 -17.96 -5.01
N ASN A 279 25.22 -18.58 -4.01
CA ASN A 279 24.05 -18.10 -3.28
C ASN A 279 24.47 -17.21 -2.10
N ILE A 280 23.54 -16.45 -1.52
CA ILE A 280 23.80 -15.63 -0.34
C ILE A 280 22.88 -16.04 0.81
N SER A 281 23.47 -16.18 2.00
CA SER A 281 22.74 -16.23 3.25
C SER A 281 23.05 -14.95 4.04
N TRP A 282 22.04 -14.28 4.58
CA TRP A 282 22.22 -13.06 5.38
C TRP A 282 21.31 -13.04 6.60
N TRP A 283 21.75 -12.35 7.64
CA TRP A 283 21.01 -12.21 8.88
C TRP A 283 21.27 -10.90 9.59
N ILE A 284 20.26 -10.44 10.31
CA ILE A 284 20.31 -9.23 11.13
C ILE A 284 19.42 -9.43 12.36
N THR A 285 19.87 -8.95 13.52
CA THR A 285 19.04 -8.87 14.72
C THR A 285 18.59 -7.44 14.91
N LEU A 286 17.28 -7.22 14.91
CA LEU A 286 16.67 -5.90 15.04
C LEU A 286 15.85 -5.82 16.33
N PRO A 287 15.67 -4.62 16.91
CA PRO A 287 14.65 -4.40 17.92
C PRO A 287 13.29 -4.90 17.44
N SER A 288 12.57 -5.60 18.32
CA SER A 288 11.22 -6.08 18.03
C SER A 288 10.17 -4.97 17.99
N MET A 289 10.48 -3.80 18.58
CA MET A 289 9.56 -2.69 18.73
C MET A 289 10.26 -1.37 18.46
N PHE A 290 9.58 -0.52 17.70
CA PHE A 290 10.00 0.85 17.42
C PHE A 290 8.89 1.81 17.86
N LYS A 291 9.27 2.85 18.61
CA LYS A 291 8.36 3.95 18.89
C LYS A 291 8.26 4.85 17.67
N TYR A 292 7.06 4.99 17.13
CA TYR A 292 6.77 5.96 16.09
C TYR A 292 7.01 7.37 16.62
N ARG A 293 7.87 8.15 15.94
CA ARG A 293 8.34 9.45 16.44
C ARG A 293 7.51 10.66 15.97
N GLY A 294 6.57 10.48 15.05
CA GLY A 294 5.69 11.55 14.57
C GLY A 294 5.35 11.41 13.09
#